data_AF-A0A5U8SV12-F1
#
_entry.id   AF-A0A5U8SV12-F1
#
_cell.length_a   1.000
_cell.length_b   1.000
_cell.length_c   1.000
_cell.angle_alpha   90.00
_cell.angle_beta   90.00
_cell.angle_gamma   90.00
#
_symmetry.space_group_name_H-M   'P 1'
#
loop_
_entity.id
_entity.type
_entity.pdbx_description
1 polymer ?
#
loop_
_entity_poly.entity_id
_entity_poly.type
_entity_poly.pdbx_seq_one_letter_code
_entity_poly.pdbx_strand_id
1 'polypeptide(L)'
;MNFPLISNLAIFVILLLVLMKLSSNKDWSLSKKVLTGLVIGVLFGLGLNAFYGTEHDAVKQALPWFDIVGNGYVKLLQMVIMPLVFASILSAVARLHQASSLGKISVLTIGTLLITTAIAALIGILITLAFGLTADGLIQGVKETARLTQLESQYAGKVSDLTVPQLILSFIPKNPFADLTGANPTSIISVVIFAAFMGVAALQLIKDNEERGAKVLSAIDILQAWVMKLVRLVMRFTPYGVFALMTKVVAGSNIQDIIKLGTFVVASYIAILLMFVVHGLIVGAAGINPLRFFRKIAPVLTFAFTSRSSAASIPLSVEAQTRRIG
;
A
#
# COMPACT_ATOMS: atom_id res chain seq x y z
N MET A 1 -34.98 12.38 4.68
CA MET A 1 -33.95 11.36 4.34
C MET A 1 -34.64 10.23 3.61
N ASN A 2 -34.11 9.80 2.45
CA ASN A 2 -34.69 8.72 1.66
C ASN A 2 -34.61 7.39 2.43
N PHE A 3 -35.73 6.68 2.58
CA PHE A 3 -35.80 5.38 3.26
C PHE A 3 -34.75 4.36 2.76
N PRO A 4 -34.47 4.26 1.44
CA PRO A 4 -33.36 3.42 0.92
C PRO A 4 -31.95 3.79 1.41
N LEU A 5 -31.70 5.08 1.69
CA LEU A 5 -30.40 5.49 2.25
C LEU A 5 -30.27 4.97 3.68
N ILE A 6 -31.32 5.17 4.50
CA ILE A 6 -31.32 4.75 5.91
C ILE A 6 -31.16 3.23 6.01
N SER A 7 -31.86 2.46 5.17
CA SER A 7 -31.75 1.01 5.16
C SER A 7 -30.33 0.55 4.79
N ASN A 8 -29.73 1.13 3.74
CA ASN A 8 -28.36 0.80 3.33
C ASN A 8 -27.33 1.11 4.42
N LEU A 9 -27.48 2.25 5.12
CA LEU A 9 -26.64 2.61 6.26
C LEU A 9 -26.83 1.65 7.44
N ALA A 10 -28.07 1.29 7.76
CA ALA A 10 -28.37 0.33 8.82
C ALA A 10 -27.75 -1.04 8.53
N ILE A 11 -27.90 -1.56 7.31
CA ILE A 11 -27.29 -2.83 6.90
C ILE A 11 -25.77 -2.76 6.99
N PHE A 12 -25.15 -1.67 6.52
CA PHE A 12 -23.71 -1.49 6.61
C PHE A 12 -23.21 -1.50 8.06
N VAL A 13 -23.91 -0.82 8.97
CA VAL A 13 -23.58 -0.82 10.41
C VAL A 13 -23.76 -2.21 11.02
N ILE A 14 -24.83 -2.93 10.67
CA ILE A 14 -25.05 -4.31 11.12
C ILE A 14 -23.90 -5.22 10.66
N LEU A 15 -23.50 -5.12 9.39
CA LEU A 15 -22.40 -5.90 8.84
C LEU A 15 -21.06 -5.54 9.50
N LEU A 16 -20.83 -4.27 9.84
CA LEU A 16 -19.68 -3.85 10.64
C LEU A 16 -19.68 -4.49 12.02
N LEU A 17 -20.82 -4.50 12.73
CA LEU A 17 -20.93 -5.12 14.05
C LEU A 17 -20.73 -6.64 14.00
N VAL A 18 -21.27 -7.30 12.98
CA VAL A 18 -21.05 -8.73 12.71
C VAL A 18 -19.56 -8.99 12.48
N LEU A 19 -18.91 -8.18 11.64
CA LEU A 19 -17.48 -8.28 11.39
C LEU A 19 -16.65 -8.00 12.65
N MET A 20 -17.06 -7.07 13.51
CA MET A 20 -16.42 -6.81 14.81
C MET A 20 -16.52 -8.03 15.73
N LYS A 21 -17.68 -8.68 15.80
CA LYS A 21 -17.88 -9.90 16.60
C LYS A 21 -17.01 -11.05 16.09
N LEU A 22 -16.98 -11.27 14.76
CA LEU A 22 -16.13 -12.28 14.12
C LEU A 22 -14.64 -11.99 14.34
N SER A 23 -14.23 -10.74 14.17
CA SER A 23 -12.87 -10.25 14.32
C SER A 23 -12.39 -10.23 15.78
N SER A 24 -13.30 -10.27 16.76
CA SER A 24 -12.98 -10.40 18.18
C SER A 24 -12.40 -11.78 18.54
N ASN A 25 -12.60 -12.79 17.69
CA ASN A 25 -12.03 -14.11 17.91
C ASN A 25 -10.49 -14.02 17.97
N LYS A 26 -9.91 -14.44 19.11
CA LYS A 26 -8.46 -14.38 19.38
C LYS A 26 -7.67 -15.37 18.52
N ASP A 27 -8.28 -16.47 18.09
CA ASP A 27 -7.61 -17.53 17.34
C ASP A 27 -7.44 -17.21 15.85
N TRP A 28 -8.12 -16.17 15.37
CA TRP A 28 -8.05 -15.77 13.97
C TRP A 28 -6.81 -14.92 13.70
N SER A 29 -6.02 -15.35 12.72
CA SER A 29 -4.94 -14.52 12.19
C SER A 29 -5.51 -13.25 11.54
N LEU A 30 -4.72 -12.17 11.52
CA LEU A 30 -5.09 -10.93 10.84
C LEU A 30 -5.49 -11.19 9.38
N SER A 31 -4.83 -12.13 8.69
CA SER A 31 -5.16 -12.51 7.32
C SER A 31 -6.60 -13.01 7.20
N LYS A 32 -7.03 -13.89 8.12
CA LYS A 32 -8.41 -14.40 8.14
C LYS A 32 -9.40 -13.27 8.35
N LYS A 33 -9.14 -12.38 9.32
CA LYS A 33 -10.00 -11.22 9.63
C LYS A 33 -10.15 -10.28 8.42
N VAL A 34 -9.04 -9.98 7.76
CA VAL A 34 -9.02 -9.13 6.55
C VAL A 34 -9.75 -9.81 5.39
N LEU A 35 -9.52 -11.10 5.18
CA LEU A 35 -10.21 -11.86 4.12
C LEU A 35 -11.72 -11.92 4.35
N THR A 36 -12.18 -12.11 5.59
CA THR A 36 -13.61 -12.06 5.89
C THR A 36 -14.20 -10.68 5.66
N GLY A 37 -13.49 -9.60 6.02
CA GLY A 37 -13.92 -8.24 5.71
C GLY A 37 -14.04 -8.00 4.20
N LEU A 38 -13.05 -8.46 3.43
CA LEU A 38 -13.07 -8.43 1.96
C LEU A 38 -14.31 -9.15 1.41
N VAL A 39 -14.55 -10.41 1.81
CA VAL A 39 -15.67 -11.20 1.30
C VAL A 39 -17.01 -10.54 1.63
N ILE A 40 -17.21 -10.11 2.88
CA ILE A 40 -18.45 -9.44 3.28
C ILE A 40 -18.63 -8.12 2.50
N GLY A 41 -17.54 -7.38 2.26
CA GLY A 41 -17.59 -6.11 1.53
C GLY A 41 -17.93 -6.29 0.06
N VAL A 42 -17.35 -7.31 -0.58
CA VAL A 42 -17.68 -7.67 -1.97
C VAL A 42 -19.13 -8.11 -2.08
N LEU A 43 -19.60 -9.01 -1.22
CA LEU A 43 -20.99 -9.48 -1.25
C LEU A 43 -21.99 -8.34 -1.02
N PHE A 44 -21.70 -7.45 -0.07
CA PHE A 44 -22.56 -6.31 0.19
C PHE A 44 -22.56 -5.31 -0.98
N GLY A 45 -21.38 -5.01 -1.55
CA GLY A 45 -21.26 -4.16 -2.73
C GLY A 45 -21.99 -4.71 -3.96
N LEU A 46 -21.89 -6.02 -4.20
CA LEU A 46 -22.63 -6.70 -5.27
C LEU A 46 -24.14 -6.65 -5.01
N GLY A 47 -24.57 -6.86 -3.76
CA GLY A 47 -25.98 -6.73 -3.36
C GLY A 47 -26.52 -5.33 -3.66
N LEU A 48 -25.81 -4.28 -3.27
CA LEU A 48 -26.19 -2.90 -3.57
C LEU A 48 -26.33 -2.65 -5.09
N ASN A 49 -25.41 -3.19 -5.88
CA ASN A 49 -25.44 -3.08 -7.34
C ASN A 49 -26.64 -3.83 -7.94
N ALA A 50 -26.91 -5.04 -7.47
CA ALA A 50 -28.01 -5.88 -7.96
C ALA A 50 -29.41 -5.32 -7.61
N PHE A 51 -29.58 -4.75 -6.42
CA PHE A 51 -30.89 -4.23 -5.97
C PHE A 51 -31.22 -2.85 -6.53
N TYR A 52 -30.24 -1.95 -6.66
CA TYR A 52 -30.50 -0.55 -7.03
C TYR A 52 -29.90 -0.16 -8.40
N GLY A 53 -28.86 -0.85 -8.87
CA GLY A 53 -28.01 -0.38 -9.96
C GLY A 53 -26.99 0.69 -9.50
N THR A 54 -25.94 0.90 -10.30
CA THR A 54 -24.83 1.82 -9.96
C THR A 54 -25.22 3.30 -9.93
N GLU A 55 -26.27 3.68 -10.67
CA GLU A 55 -26.63 5.09 -10.89
C GLU A 55 -27.70 5.61 -9.94
N HIS A 56 -28.27 4.76 -9.07
CA HIS A 56 -29.34 5.13 -8.16
C HIS A 56 -28.85 6.06 -7.03
N ASP A 57 -29.61 7.12 -6.77
CA ASP A 57 -29.26 8.14 -5.77
C ASP A 57 -29.04 7.60 -4.35
N ALA A 58 -29.70 6.50 -3.97
CA ALA A 58 -29.54 5.87 -2.67
C ALA A 58 -28.13 5.30 -2.46
N VAL A 59 -27.53 4.73 -3.51
CA VAL A 59 -26.16 4.21 -3.46
C VAL A 59 -25.17 5.37 -3.46
N LYS A 60 -25.36 6.36 -4.35
CA LYS A 60 -24.52 7.56 -4.42
C LYS A 60 -24.47 8.33 -3.11
N GLN A 61 -25.60 8.45 -2.42
CA GLN A 61 -25.67 9.10 -1.11
C GLN A 61 -25.09 8.25 0.02
N ALA A 62 -25.14 6.91 -0.07
CA ALA A 62 -24.59 6.00 0.94
C ALA A 62 -23.06 5.88 0.88
N LEU A 63 -22.47 5.94 -0.32
CA LEU A 63 -21.02 5.77 -0.52
C LEU A 63 -20.15 6.73 0.33
N PRO A 64 -20.45 8.05 0.43
CA PRO A 64 -19.71 8.96 1.31
C PRO A 64 -19.73 8.56 2.79
N TRP A 65 -20.79 7.92 3.26
CA TRP A 65 -20.86 7.43 4.65
C TRP A 65 -19.99 6.19 4.84
N PHE A 66 -19.97 5.28 3.87
CA PHE A 66 -19.06 4.12 3.90
C PHE A 66 -17.59 4.58 3.86
N ASP A 67 -17.31 5.68 3.15
CA ASP A 67 -15.99 6.30 3.08
C ASP A 67 -15.46 6.82 4.41
N ILE A 68 -16.33 7.18 5.37
CA ILE A 68 -15.88 7.55 6.72
C ILE A 68 -15.06 6.40 7.33
N VAL A 69 -15.47 5.15 7.10
CA VAL A 69 -14.75 3.96 7.57
C VAL A 69 -13.60 3.62 6.63
N GLY A 70 -13.85 3.57 5.32
CA GLY A 70 -12.86 3.18 4.32
C GLY A 70 -11.70 4.17 4.19
N ASN A 71 -11.98 5.41 3.76
CA ASN A 71 -10.97 6.45 3.62
C ASN A 71 -10.45 6.93 4.98
N GLY A 72 -11.27 6.92 6.03
CA GLY A 72 -10.80 7.18 7.39
C GLY A 72 -9.69 6.21 7.79
N TYR A 73 -9.85 4.92 7.48
CA TYR A 73 -8.82 3.92 7.72
C TYR A 73 -7.54 4.18 6.88
N VAL A 74 -7.67 4.53 5.60
CA VAL A 74 -6.52 4.89 4.76
C VAL A 74 -5.76 6.09 5.35
N LYS A 75 -6.47 7.11 5.85
CA LYS A 75 -5.86 8.27 6.52
C LYS A 75 -5.10 7.87 7.80
N LEU A 76 -5.66 6.98 8.61
CA LEU A 76 -4.95 6.44 9.79
C LEU A 76 -3.66 5.72 9.41
N LEU A 77 -3.66 4.97 8.30
CA LEU A 77 -2.44 4.35 7.80
C LEU A 77 -1.44 5.39 7.30
N GLN A 78 -1.90 6.38 6.52
CA GLN A 78 -1.04 7.46 6.04
C GLN A 78 -0.37 8.24 7.16
N MET A 79 -1.10 8.49 8.27
CA MET A 79 -0.59 9.13 9.48
C MET A 79 0.62 8.37 10.07
N VAL A 80 0.60 7.03 10.06
CA VAL A 80 1.68 6.24 10.66
C VAL A 80 2.87 6.00 9.73
N ILE A 81 2.74 6.24 8.42
CA ILE A 81 3.82 5.99 7.44
C ILE A 81 5.07 6.79 7.77
N MET A 82 4.97 8.13 7.91
CA MET A 82 6.16 8.97 8.06
C MET A 82 6.95 8.69 9.34
N PRO A 83 6.31 8.61 10.53
CA PRO A 83 7.01 8.22 11.76
C PRO A 83 7.63 6.83 11.66
N LEU A 84 6.93 5.88 11.03
CA LEU A 84 7.41 4.52 10.86
C LEU A 84 8.64 4.45 9.97
N VAL A 85 8.60 5.10 8.81
CA VAL A 85 9.70 5.13 7.86
C VAL A 85 10.93 5.73 8.54
N PHE A 86 10.78 6.88 9.19
CA PHE A 86 11.87 7.52 9.93
C PHE A 86 12.47 6.59 10.99
N ALA A 87 11.65 6.08 11.93
CA ALA A 87 12.12 5.26 13.04
C ALA A 87 12.72 3.92 12.57
N SER A 88 12.15 3.31 11.53
CA SER A 88 12.62 2.02 11.00
C SER A 88 13.96 2.15 10.29
N ILE A 89 14.12 3.16 9.43
CA ILE A 89 15.38 3.39 8.72
C ILE A 89 16.46 3.85 9.71
N LEU A 90 16.13 4.77 10.62
CA LEU A 90 17.06 5.22 11.65
C LEU A 90 17.60 4.05 12.48
N SER A 91 16.71 3.18 12.98
CA SER A 91 17.10 1.98 13.73
C SER A 91 17.90 0.99 12.89
N ALA A 92 17.46 0.71 11.65
CA ALA A 92 18.16 -0.21 10.76
C ALA A 92 19.60 0.24 10.47
N VAL A 93 19.80 1.54 10.20
CA VAL A 93 21.13 2.09 9.90
C VAL A 93 21.99 2.20 11.16
N ALA A 94 21.44 2.64 12.29
CA ALA A 94 22.17 2.76 13.56
C ALA A 94 22.66 1.42 14.12
N ARG A 95 22.13 0.29 13.63
CA ARG A 95 22.56 -1.07 14.01
C ARG A 95 23.59 -1.69 13.07
N LEU A 96 23.98 -0.99 11.99
CA LEU A 96 25.02 -1.47 11.10
C LEU A 96 26.39 -1.35 11.77
N HIS A 97 27.17 -2.43 11.79
CA HIS A 97 28.54 -2.43 12.32
C HIS A 97 29.46 -1.42 11.61
N GLN A 98 29.19 -1.13 10.34
CA GLN A 98 29.96 -0.21 9.51
C GLN A 98 29.08 0.48 8.47
N ALA A 99 29.35 1.76 8.21
CA ALA A 99 28.59 2.56 7.24
C ALA A 99 28.73 2.05 5.80
N SER A 100 29.84 1.40 5.44
CA SER A 100 30.07 0.82 4.11
C SER A 100 29.07 -0.29 3.76
N SER A 101 28.51 -0.97 4.76
CA SER A 101 27.44 -1.97 4.56
C SER A 101 26.18 -1.34 3.96
N LEU A 102 25.89 -0.07 4.27
CA LEU A 102 24.72 0.64 3.74
C LEU A 102 24.81 0.80 2.22
N GLY A 103 25.98 1.18 1.70
CA GLY A 103 26.19 1.35 0.25
C GLY A 103 25.92 0.05 -0.52
N LYS A 104 26.44 -1.08 -0.02
CA LYS A 104 26.21 -2.41 -0.63
C LYS A 104 24.73 -2.79 -0.61
N ILE A 105 24.03 -2.57 0.51
CA ILE A 105 22.59 -2.84 0.64
C ILE A 105 21.79 -1.98 -0.34
N SER A 106 22.10 -0.69 -0.44
CA SER A 106 21.43 0.24 -1.35
C SER A 106 21.59 -0.16 -2.82
N VAL A 107 22.81 -0.49 -3.26
CA VAL A 107 23.07 -0.91 -4.65
C VAL A 107 22.34 -2.21 -4.98
N LEU A 108 22.37 -3.21 -4.08
CA LEU A 108 21.65 -4.47 -4.28
C LEU A 108 20.13 -4.24 -4.36
N THR A 109 19.59 -3.36 -3.51
CA THR A 109 18.16 -3.06 -3.46
C THR A 109 17.71 -2.34 -4.73
N ILE A 110 18.40 -1.26 -5.11
CA ILE A 110 18.08 -0.48 -6.32
C ILE A 110 18.23 -1.36 -7.56
N GLY A 111 19.32 -2.13 -7.66
CA GLY A 111 19.54 -3.07 -8.76
C GLY A 111 18.39 -4.08 -8.89
N THR A 112 17.96 -4.68 -7.77
CA THR A 112 16.84 -5.63 -7.76
C THR A 112 15.53 -4.97 -8.20
N LEU A 113 15.24 -3.75 -7.72
CA LEU A 113 14.03 -3.01 -8.10
C LEU A 113 14.03 -2.65 -9.60
N LEU A 114 15.15 -2.19 -10.13
CA LEU A 114 15.28 -1.87 -11.56
C LEU A 114 15.13 -3.13 -12.44
N ILE A 115 15.77 -4.23 -12.07
CA ILE A 115 15.68 -5.50 -12.80
C ILE A 115 14.24 -6.03 -12.77
N THR A 116 13.60 -6.07 -11.60
CA THR A 116 12.21 -6.55 -11.48
C THR A 116 11.22 -5.64 -12.22
N THR A 117 11.47 -4.33 -12.25
CA THR A 117 10.68 -3.37 -13.06
C THR A 117 10.85 -3.63 -14.54
N ALA A 118 12.07 -3.87 -15.02
CA ALA A 118 12.34 -4.22 -16.40
C ALA A 118 11.65 -5.54 -16.80
N ILE A 119 11.72 -6.56 -15.95
CA ILE A 119 11.01 -7.83 -16.16
C ILE A 119 9.49 -7.62 -16.21
N ALA A 120 8.94 -6.82 -15.30
CA ALA A 120 7.50 -6.50 -15.28
C ALA A 120 7.06 -5.78 -16.56
N ALA A 121 7.86 -4.83 -17.05
CA ALA A 121 7.60 -4.13 -18.31
C ALA A 121 7.63 -5.08 -19.51
N LEU A 122 8.62 -5.98 -19.57
CA LEU A 122 8.71 -6.99 -20.62
C LEU A 122 7.51 -7.95 -20.60
N ILE A 123 7.11 -8.45 -19.43
CA ILE A 123 5.92 -9.30 -19.28
C ILE A 123 4.66 -8.54 -19.74
N GLY A 124 4.52 -7.26 -19.36
CA GLY A 124 3.41 -6.42 -19.78
C GLY A 124 3.33 -6.28 -21.31
N ILE A 125 4.46 -6.00 -21.97
CA ILE A 125 4.55 -5.90 -23.43
C ILE A 125 4.18 -7.25 -24.07
N LEU A 126 4.77 -8.35 -23.60
CA LEU A 126 4.52 -9.68 -24.16
C LEU A 126 3.06 -10.10 -24.03
N ILE A 127 2.44 -9.88 -22.87
CA ILE A 127 1.02 -10.19 -22.66
C ILE A 127 0.12 -9.32 -23.52
N THR A 128 0.45 -8.03 -23.67
CA THR A 128 -0.31 -7.11 -24.53
C THR A 128 -0.29 -7.58 -25.99
N LEU A 129 0.89 -7.97 -26.49
CA LEU A 129 1.06 -8.51 -27.83
C LEU A 129 0.37 -9.87 -28.00
N ALA A 130 0.51 -10.78 -27.03
CA ALA A 130 -0.07 -12.12 -27.09
C ALA A 130 -1.61 -12.11 -27.09
N PHE A 131 -2.23 -11.17 -26.37
CA PHE A 131 -3.67 -11.00 -26.34
C PHE A 131 -4.20 -10.09 -27.46
N GLY A 132 -3.32 -9.57 -28.32
CA GLY A 132 -3.68 -8.64 -29.39
C GLY A 132 -4.43 -7.42 -28.88
N LEU A 133 -4.07 -6.93 -27.67
CA LEU A 133 -4.75 -5.81 -27.06
C LEU A 133 -4.43 -4.55 -27.87
N THR A 134 -5.43 -4.03 -28.58
CA THR A 134 -5.36 -2.74 -29.26
C THR A 134 -6.13 -1.69 -28.46
N ALA A 135 -5.85 -0.42 -28.75
CA ALA A 135 -6.66 0.67 -28.23
C ALA A 135 -8.04 0.76 -28.93
N ASP A 136 -8.29 -0.04 -29.96
CA ASP A 136 -9.51 -0.02 -30.75
C ASP A 136 -10.67 -0.62 -29.96
N GLY A 137 -11.80 0.09 -29.92
CA GLY A 137 -12.98 -0.37 -29.17
C GLY A 137 -12.90 -0.16 -27.66
N LEU A 138 -11.77 0.32 -27.12
CA LEU A 138 -11.79 1.11 -25.88
C LEU A 138 -12.55 2.39 -26.22
N ILE A 139 -13.89 2.34 -26.15
CA ILE A 139 -14.67 3.56 -25.99
C ILE A 139 -14.03 4.22 -24.78
N GLN A 140 -13.29 5.28 -25.04
CA GLN A 140 -12.76 6.20 -24.05
C GLN A 140 -13.97 6.66 -23.25
N GLY A 141 -14.32 5.88 -22.22
CA GLY A 141 -15.45 6.18 -21.37
C GLY A 141 -15.15 7.58 -20.84
N VAL A 142 -16.09 8.51 -20.99
CA VAL A 142 -15.89 9.91 -20.63
C VAL A 142 -15.27 10.05 -19.22
N LYS A 143 -15.53 9.09 -18.33
CA LYS A 143 -14.92 8.94 -17.00
C LYS A 143 -13.42 8.57 -17.01
N GLU A 144 -12.96 7.65 -17.88
CA GLU A 144 -11.55 7.26 -17.96
C GLU A 144 -10.73 8.29 -18.73
N THR A 145 -11.29 8.93 -19.77
CA THR A 145 -10.65 10.10 -20.41
C THR A 145 -10.56 11.27 -19.45
N ALA A 146 -11.63 11.60 -18.72
CA ALA A 146 -11.57 12.63 -17.69
C ALA A 146 -10.52 12.30 -16.60
N ARG A 147 -10.39 11.02 -16.23
CA ARG A 147 -9.37 10.55 -15.27
C ARG A 147 -7.95 10.63 -15.84
N LEU A 148 -7.76 10.28 -17.12
CA LEU A 148 -6.49 10.43 -17.83
C LEU A 148 -6.11 11.90 -17.96
N THR A 149 -7.02 12.79 -18.32
CA THR A 149 -6.80 14.24 -18.33
C THR A 149 -6.53 14.79 -16.92
N GLN A 150 -7.16 14.23 -15.88
CA GLN A 150 -6.85 14.57 -14.49
C GLN A 150 -5.46 14.09 -14.08
N LEU A 151 -5.04 12.90 -14.49
CA LEU A 151 -3.71 12.34 -14.24
C LEU A 151 -2.65 13.14 -15.01
N GLU A 152 -2.92 13.49 -16.26
CA GLU A 152 -2.05 14.31 -17.10
C GLU A 152 -1.90 15.73 -16.52
N SER A 153 -3.00 16.38 -16.14
CA SER A 153 -2.95 17.70 -15.48
C SER A 153 -2.33 17.68 -14.07
N GLN A 154 -2.50 16.61 -13.28
CA GLN A 154 -1.94 16.53 -11.92
C GLN A 154 -0.48 16.04 -11.89
N TYR A 155 -0.06 15.20 -12.84
CA TYR A 155 1.24 14.52 -12.80
C TYR A 155 2.16 14.86 -13.97
N ALA A 156 1.64 15.15 -15.17
CA ALA A 156 2.50 15.50 -16.31
C ALA A 156 3.18 16.87 -16.13
N GLY A 157 2.56 17.81 -15.41
CA GLY A 157 3.20 19.10 -15.09
C GLY A 157 4.17 19.08 -13.89
N LYS A 158 4.29 17.96 -13.15
CA LYS A 158 5.09 17.89 -11.90
C LYS A 158 6.29 16.96 -11.97
N VAL A 159 6.30 16.00 -12.89
CA VAL A 159 7.38 15.00 -13.00
C VAL A 159 8.02 15.01 -14.39
N SER A 160 7.28 15.26 -15.47
CA SER A 160 7.86 15.29 -16.84
C SER A 160 8.75 16.50 -17.12
N ASP A 161 8.60 17.60 -16.38
CA ASP A 161 9.42 18.81 -16.54
C ASP A 161 10.73 18.76 -15.74
N LEU A 162 10.90 17.76 -14.87
CA LEU A 162 12.13 17.60 -14.10
C LEU A 162 13.13 16.81 -14.93
N THR A 163 14.25 17.44 -15.24
CA THR A 163 15.43 16.73 -15.74
C THR A 163 15.89 15.69 -14.70
N VAL A 164 16.53 14.60 -15.15
CA VAL A 164 17.06 13.57 -14.23
C VAL A 164 17.89 14.17 -13.09
N PRO A 165 18.79 15.16 -13.31
CA PRO A 165 19.51 15.82 -12.21
C PRO A 165 18.58 16.56 -11.23
N GLN A 166 17.56 17.27 -11.72
CA GLN A 166 16.61 17.96 -10.84
C GLN A 166 15.77 16.98 -10.02
N LEU A 167 15.39 15.84 -10.60
CA LEU A 167 14.71 14.77 -9.87
C LEU A 167 15.61 14.22 -8.75
N ILE A 168 16.89 13.96 -9.03
CA ILE A 168 17.85 13.51 -8.01
C ILE A 168 18.00 14.55 -6.89
N LEU A 169 18.15 15.83 -7.25
CA LEU A 169 18.23 16.92 -6.27
C LEU A 169 16.94 17.05 -5.43
N SER A 170 15.78 16.72 -5.99
CA SER A 170 14.50 16.77 -5.29
C SER A 170 14.35 15.71 -4.18
N PHE A 171 15.22 14.69 -4.16
CA PHE A 171 15.28 13.71 -3.09
C PHE A 171 16.09 14.19 -1.88
N ILE A 172 16.95 15.19 -2.05
CA ILE A 172 17.76 15.72 -0.94
C ILE A 172 16.89 16.66 -0.10
N PRO A 173 16.59 16.31 1.17
CA PRO A 173 15.75 17.14 2.02
C PRO A 173 16.44 18.48 2.31
N LYS A 174 15.78 19.59 1.97
CA LYS A 174 16.18 20.93 2.44
C LYS A 174 15.72 21.17 3.87
N ASN A 175 14.56 20.63 4.23
CA ASN A 175 13.98 20.70 5.57
C ASN A 175 13.27 19.36 5.88
N PRO A 176 13.92 18.44 6.61
CA PRO A 176 13.35 17.12 6.88
C PRO A 176 12.06 17.18 7.71
N PHE A 177 11.86 18.23 8.53
CA PHE A 177 10.62 18.42 9.29
C PHE A 177 9.46 18.80 8.38
N ALA A 178 9.72 19.58 7.33
CA ALA A 178 8.72 19.84 6.30
C ALA A 178 8.38 18.55 5.53
N ASP A 179 9.37 17.73 5.20
CA ASP A 179 9.13 16.45 4.51
C ASP A 179 8.38 15.43 5.37
N LEU A 180 8.54 15.45 6.69
CA LEU A 180 7.74 14.61 7.60
C LEU A 180 6.23 14.90 7.54
N THR A 181 5.82 16.06 7.00
CA THR A 181 4.38 16.36 6.74
C THR A 181 3.81 15.56 5.57
N GLY A 182 4.65 15.04 4.68
CA GLY A 182 4.23 14.35 3.46
C GLY A 182 3.60 15.25 2.40
N ALA A 183 3.84 16.56 2.46
CA ALA A 183 3.31 17.52 1.50
C ALA A 183 3.88 17.35 0.08
N ASN A 184 5.11 16.83 -0.06
CA ASN A 184 5.75 16.64 -1.35
C ASN A 184 5.66 15.18 -1.83
N PRO A 185 5.55 14.93 -3.15
CA PRO A 185 5.58 13.56 -3.69
C PRO A 185 6.86 12.80 -3.35
N THR A 186 7.98 13.51 -3.17
CA THR A 186 9.29 12.92 -2.82
C THR A 186 9.54 12.81 -1.33
N SER A 187 8.63 13.29 -0.47
CA SER A 187 8.85 13.38 0.97
C SER A 187 9.22 12.05 1.64
N ILE A 188 8.65 10.93 1.19
CA ILE A 188 9.02 9.61 1.75
C ILE A 188 10.51 9.32 1.51
N ILE A 189 11.00 9.57 0.29
CA ILE A 189 12.41 9.35 -0.07
C ILE A 189 13.30 10.33 0.71
N SER A 190 12.91 11.59 0.81
CA SER A 190 13.63 12.60 1.59
C SER A 190 13.75 12.22 3.07
N VAL A 191 12.68 11.69 3.67
CA VAL A 191 12.69 11.19 5.06
C VAL A 191 13.59 9.96 5.21
N VAL A 192 13.61 9.05 4.24
CA VAL A 192 14.54 7.90 4.23
C VAL A 192 15.99 8.36 4.22
N ILE A 193 16.33 9.32 3.34
CA ILE A 193 17.69 9.87 3.24
C ILE A 193 18.09 10.54 4.55
N PHE A 194 17.23 11.40 5.10
CA PHE A 194 17.48 12.05 6.39
C PHE A 194 17.68 11.04 7.53
N ALA A 195 16.80 10.04 7.65
CA ALA A 195 16.90 8.99 8.66
C ALA A 195 18.20 8.18 8.52
N ALA A 196 18.65 7.92 7.30
CA ALA A 196 19.90 7.23 7.04
C ALA A 196 21.11 8.07 7.49
N PHE A 197 21.16 9.37 7.17
CA PHE A 197 22.22 10.26 7.66
C PHE A 197 22.24 10.34 9.19
N MET A 198 21.08 10.45 9.83
CA MET A 198 20.95 10.41 11.28
C MET A 198 21.46 9.08 11.88
N GLY A 199 21.18 7.94 11.22
CA GLY A 199 21.70 6.65 11.64
C GLY A 199 23.22 6.55 11.50
N VAL A 200 23.81 7.08 10.42
CA VAL A 200 25.26 7.14 10.25
C VAL A 200 25.90 8.05 11.32
N ALA A 201 25.29 9.19 11.63
CA ALA A 201 25.76 10.07 12.70
C ALA A 201 25.70 9.36 14.07
N ALA A 202 24.67 8.55 14.33
CA ALA A 202 24.61 7.72 15.54
C ALA A 202 25.77 6.72 15.61
N LEU A 203 26.12 6.07 14.49
CA LEU A 203 27.28 5.17 14.43
C LEU A 203 28.62 5.89 14.68
N GLN A 204 28.78 7.12 14.22
CA GLN A 204 29.97 7.93 14.49
C GLN A 204 30.04 8.29 15.97
N LEU A 205 28.93 8.73 16.56
CA LEU A 205 28.88 9.05 17.98
C LEU A 205 29.18 7.84 18.89
N ILE A 206 28.77 6.64 18.50
CA ILE A 206 29.13 5.40 19.23
C ILE A 206 30.64 5.18 19.24
N LYS A 207 31.34 5.49 18.15
CA LYS A 207 32.80 5.38 18.06
C LYS A 207 33.51 6.46 18.87
N ASP A 208 32.97 7.68 18.87
CA ASP A 208 33.57 8.82 19.56
C ASP A 208 33.36 8.77 21.09
N ASN A 209 32.20 8.27 21.53
CA ASN A 209 31.84 8.16 22.94
C ASN A 209 30.84 7.02 23.17
N GLU A 210 31.34 5.89 23.67
CA GLU A 210 30.56 4.67 23.86
C GLU A 210 29.35 4.86 24.79
N GLU A 211 29.49 5.60 25.89
CA GLU A 211 28.39 5.82 26.85
C GLU A 211 27.24 6.64 26.22
N ARG A 212 27.58 7.72 25.50
CA ARG A 212 26.58 8.54 24.79
C ARG A 212 25.97 7.77 23.62
N GLY A 213 26.79 7.00 22.89
CA GLY A 213 26.36 6.13 21.81
C GLY A 213 25.33 5.09 22.27
N ALA A 214 25.59 4.42 23.39
CA ALA A 214 24.66 3.44 23.98
C ALA A 214 23.31 4.08 24.34
N LYS A 215 23.31 5.30 24.90
CA LYS A 215 22.08 6.05 25.20
C LYS A 215 21.31 6.40 23.93
N VAL A 216 21.99 6.80 22.85
CA VAL A 216 21.36 7.09 21.56
C VAL A 216 20.75 5.83 20.95
N LEU A 217 21.46 4.70 20.96
CA LEU A 217 20.93 3.44 20.44
C LEU A 217 19.68 2.99 21.22
N SER A 218 19.71 3.09 22.55
CA SER A 218 18.54 2.83 23.40
C SER A 218 17.35 3.74 23.07
N ALA A 219 17.59 5.03 22.85
CA ALA A 219 16.54 5.98 22.46
C ALA A 219 15.92 5.63 21.10
N ILE A 220 16.75 5.25 20.12
CA ILE A 220 16.29 4.80 18.79
C ILE A 220 15.43 3.54 18.91
N ASP A 221 15.84 2.58 19.75
CA ASP A 221 15.10 1.35 20.00
C ASP A 221 13.74 1.60 20.65
N ILE A 222 13.71 2.48 21.65
CA ILE A 222 12.47 2.91 22.30
C ILE A 222 11.54 3.59 21.30
N LEU A 223 12.08 4.49 20.46
CA LEU A 223 11.31 5.18 19.43
C LEU A 223 10.70 4.19 18.42
N GLN A 224 11.51 3.27 17.89
CA GLN A 224 11.03 2.25 16.96
C GLN A 224 9.95 1.38 17.62
N ALA A 225 10.18 0.89 18.83
CA ALA A 225 9.22 0.05 19.54
C ALA A 225 7.89 0.79 19.81
N TRP A 226 7.96 2.08 20.14
CA TRP A 226 6.80 2.93 20.38
C TRP A 226 6.00 3.18 19.10
N VAL A 227 6.66 3.56 18.01
CA VAL A 227 6.00 3.75 16.71
C VAL A 227 5.38 2.45 16.20
N MET A 228 6.05 1.32 16.40
CA MET A 228 5.48 0.01 16.06
C MET A 228 4.23 -0.33 16.88
N LYS A 229 4.10 0.13 18.13
CA LYS A 229 2.84 -0.01 18.90
C LYS A 229 1.71 0.81 18.26
N LEU A 230 2.00 2.02 17.79
CA LEU A 230 1.04 2.86 17.08
C LEU A 230 0.59 2.20 15.76
N VAL A 231 1.53 1.68 14.97
CA VAL A 231 1.23 0.93 13.72
C VAL A 231 0.28 -0.23 14.01
N ARG A 232 0.57 -1.02 15.05
CA ARG A 232 -0.29 -2.15 15.44
C ARG A 232 -1.68 -1.72 15.90
N LEU A 233 -1.80 -0.55 16.55
CA LEU A 233 -3.10 0.00 16.93
C LEU A 233 -3.94 0.28 15.68
N VAL A 234 -3.36 0.93 14.67
CA VAL A 234 -4.02 1.22 13.41
C VAL A 234 -4.36 -0.07 12.64
N MET A 235 -3.45 -1.05 12.59
CA MET A 235 -3.67 -2.33 11.91
C MET A 235 -4.82 -3.17 12.50
N ARG A 236 -5.27 -2.92 13.74
CA ARG A 236 -6.47 -3.59 14.27
C ARG A 236 -7.73 -3.21 13.50
N PHE A 237 -7.73 -2.05 12.84
CA PHE A 237 -8.85 -1.57 12.04
C PHE A 237 -8.85 -2.08 10.58
N THR A 238 -7.81 -2.80 10.13
CA THR A 238 -7.69 -3.27 8.74
C THR A 238 -8.92 -4.02 8.23
N PRO A 239 -9.50 -4.99 8.96
CA PRO A 239 -10.67 -5.73 8.47
C PRO A 239 -11.86 -4.83 8.11
N TYR A 240 -12.12 -3.80 8.93
CA TYR A 240 -13.26 -2.89 8.76
C TYR A 240 -13.01 -1.91 7.61
N GLY A 241 -11.78 -1.39 7.52
CA GLY A 241 -11.37 -0.56 6.40
C GLY A 241 -11.45 -1.30 5.07
N VAL A 242 -10.96 -2.54 5.01
CA VAL A 242 -11.04 -3.38 3.81
C VAL A 242 -12.49 -3.69 3.42
N PHE A 243 -13.35 -4.02 4.39
CA PHE A 243 -14.78 -4.19 4.15
C PHE A 243 -15.41 -2.95 3.49
N ALA A 244 -15.16 -1.76 4.06
CA ALA A 244 -15.73 -0.51 3.55
C ALA A 244 -15.18 -0.13 2.16
N LEU A 245 -13.86 -0.25 1.97
CA LEU A 245 -13.20 0.02 0.69
C LEU A 245 -13.71 -0.90 -0.42
N MET A 246 -13.87 -2.20 -0.12
CA MET A 246 -14.36 -3.18 -1.10
C MET A 246 -15.83 -3.00 -1.41
N THR A 247 -16.65 -2.69 -0.42
CA THR A 247 -18.05 -2.30 -0.64
C THR A 247 -18.12 -1.16 -1.64
N LYS A 248 -17.35 -0.09 -1.43
CA LYS A 248 -17.34 1.07 -2.32
C LYS A 248 -16.85 0.73 -3.72
N VAL A 249 -15.74 0.01 -3.83
CA VAL A 249 -15.17 -0.36 -5.14
C VAL A 249 -16.19 -1.16 -5.94
N VAL A 250 -16.83 -2.15 -5.33
CA VAL A 250 -17.77 -3.04 -6.02
C VAL A 250 -19.11 -2.33 -6.30
N ALA A 251 -19.65 -1.59 -5.34
CA ALA A 251 -20.91 -0.86 -5.52
C ALA A 251 -20.79 0.29 -6.54
N GLY A 252 -19.61 0.93 -6.62
CA GLY A 252 -19.35 2.01 -7.56
C GLY A 252 -18.87 1.56 -8.94
N SER A 253 -18.59 0.28 -9.14
CA SER A 253 -18.15 -0.25 -10.44
C SER A 253 -19.34 -0.73 -11.27
N ASN A 254 -19.38 -0.35 -12.54
CA ASN A 254 -20.37 -0.88 -13.48
C ASN A 254 -19.88 -2.22 -14.05
N ILE A 255 -20.65 -3.29 -13.81
CA ILE A 255 -20.32 -4.63 -14.29
C ILE A 255 -20.24 -4.70 -15.83
N GLN A 256 -21.01 -3.87 -16.53
CA GLN A 256 -20.99 -3.81 -17.99
C GLN A 256 -19.66 -3.24 -18.52
N ASP A 257 -19.07 -2.27 -17.81
CA ASP A 257 -17.77 -1.71 -18.17
C ASP A 257 -16.65 -2.74 -17.94
N ILE A 258 -16.77 -3.55 -16.88
CA ILE A 258 -15.85 -4.67 -16.61
C ILE A 258 -15.93 -5.72 -17.71
N ILE A 259 -17.14 -6.06 -18.18
CA ILE A 259 -17.33 -7.03 -19.27
C ILE A 259 -16.72 -6.49 -20.58
N LYS A 260 -16.93 -5.22 -20.92
CA LYS A 260 -16.34 -4.57 -22.10
C LYS A 260 -14.81 -4.58 -22.08
N LEU A 261 -14.22 -4.47 -20.88
CA LEU A 261 -12.77 -4.56 -20.66
C LEU A 261 -12.31 -5.98 -20.28
N GLY A 262 -13.16 -7.00 -20.40
CA GLY A 262 -12.92 -8.33 -19.84
C GLY A 262 -11.59 -8.93 -20.30
N THR A 263 -11.29 -8.87 -21.59
CA THR A 263 -10.02 -9.35 -22.17
C THR A 263 -8.82 -8.62 -21.59
N PHE A 264 -8.89 -7.29 -21.47
CA PHE A 264 -7.83 -6.47 -20.88
C PHE A 264 -7.62 -6.81 -19.38
N VAL A 265 -8.72 -6.99 -18.64
CA VAL A 265 -8.68 -7.37 -17.22
C VAL A 265 -8.02 -8.74 -17.06
N VAL A 266 -8.44 -9.75 -17.83
CA VAL A 266 -7.86 -11.09 -17.79
C VAL A 266 -6.37 -11.06 -18.11
N ALA A 267 -5.97 -10.37 -19.19
CA ALA A 267 -4.57 -10.21 -19.57
C ALA A 267 -3.75 -9.56 -18.43
N SER A 268 -4.26 -8.49 -17.82
CA SER A 268 -3.61 -7.81 -16.69
C SER A 268 -3.40 -8.73 -15.50
N TYR A 269 -4.41 -9.53 -15.12
CA TYR A 269 -4.27 -10.49 -14.02
C TYR A 269 -3.30 -11.62 -14.34
N ILE A 270 -3.21 -12.07 -15.60
CA ILE A 270 -2.19 -13.04 -16.03
C ILE A 270 -0.79 -12.43 -15.90
N ALA A 271 -0.58 -11.19 -16.35
CA ALA A 271 0.71 -10.50 -16.20
C ALA A 271 1.11 -10.36 -14.71
N ILE A 272 0.17 -10.00 -13.84
CA ILE A 272 0.38 -9.94 -12.39
C ILE A 272 0.73 -11.33 -11.84
N LEU A 273 0.03 -12.38 -12.25
CA LEU A 273 0.29 -13.76 -11.82
C LEU A 273 1.70 -14.22 -12.24
N LEU A 274 2.15 -13.88 -13.45
CA LEU A 274 3.52 -14.15 -13.88
C LEU A 274 4.54 -13.42 -12.99
N MET A 275 4.25 -12.19 -12.56
CA MET A 275 5.11 -11.51 -11.59
C MET A 275 5.13 -12.20 -10.22
N PHE A 276 4.04 -12.84 -9.77
CA PHE A 276 4.08 -13.70 -8.58
C PHE A 276 5.04 -14.87 -8.76
N VAL A 277 5.08 -15.47 -9.96
CA VAL A 277 6.05 -16.54 -10.29
C VAL A 277 7.49 -15.99 -10.26
N VAL A 278 7.75 -14.84 -10.90
CA VAL A 278 9.08 -14.19 -10.88
C VAL A 278 9.56 -13.93 -9.46
N HIS A 279 8.72 -13.32 -8.61
CA HIS A 279 9.06 -13.09 -7.20
C HIS A 279 9.27 -14.41 -6.45
N GLY A 280 8.45 -15.43 -6.74
CA GLY A 280 8.61 -16.76 -6.17
C GLY A 280 9.95 -17.40 -6.53
N LEU A 281 10.41 -17.26 -7.77
CA LEU A 281 11.72 -17.73 -8.23
C LEU A 281 12.86 -17.00 -7.55
N ILE A 282 12.77 -15.67 -7.42
CA ILE A 282 13.79 -14.86 -6.71
C ILE A 282 13.90 -15.30 -5.24
N VAL A 283 12.76 -15.45 -4.56
CA VAL A 283 12.70 -15.91 -3.16
C VAL A 283 13.23 -17.34 -3.03
N GLY A 284 12.91 -18.21 -3.98
CA GLY A 284 13.40 -19.60 -4.04
C GLY A 284 14.91 -19.68 -4.25
N ALA A 285 15.46 -18.86 -5.16
CA ALA A 285 16.89 -18.75 -5.41
C ALA A 285 17.67 -18.23 -4.19
N ALA A 286 17.03 -17.43 -3.34
CA ALA A 286 17.58 -17.00 -2.06
C ALA A 286 17.49 -18.07 -0.94
N GLY A 287 17.01 -19.28 -1.24
CA GLY A 287 16.91 -20.39 -0.29
C GLY A 287 15.65 -20.37 0.60
N ILE A 288 14.68 -19.50 0.30
CA ILE A 288 13.44 -19.39 1.06
C ILE A 288 12.32 -20.12 0.32
N ASN A 289 11.52 -20.93 1.03
CA ASN A 289 10.35 -21.58 0.44
C ASN A 289 9.30 -20.53 -0.02
N PRO A 290 9.03 -20.40 -1.34
CA PRO A 290 8.16 -19.33 -1.85
C PRO A 290 6.71 -19.43 -1.36
N LEU A 291 6.18 -20.64 -1.23
CA LEU A 291 4.82 -20.86 -0.73
C LEU A 291 4.67 -20.40 0.71
N ARG A 292 5.66 -20.70 1.56
CA ARG A 292 5.69 -20.23 2.96
C ARG A 292 5.80 -18.71 3.02
N PHE A 293 6.59 -18.10 2.14
CA PHE A 293 6.72 -16.65 2.03
C PHE A 293 5.36 -16.00 1.68
N PHE A 294 4.70 -16.43 0.60
CA PHE A 294 3.41 -15.85 0.20
C PHE A 294 2.32 -16.02 1.25
N ARG A 295 2.28 -17.15 1.98
CA ARG A 295 1.35 -17.33 3.11
C ARG A 295 1.59 -16.32 4.24
N LYS A 296 2.86 -15.98 4.52
CA LYS A 296 3.22 -15.01 5.57
C LYS A 296 2.83 -13.58 5.20
N ILE A 297 3.00 -13.20 3.93
CA ILE A 297 2.70 -11.85 3.42
C ILE A 297 1.29 -11.67 2.87
N ALA A 298 0.47 -12.72 2.82
CA ALA A 298 -0.91 -12.68 2.33
C ALA A 298 -1.74 -11.47 2.81
N PRO A 299 -1.75 -11.08 4.11
CA PRO A 299 -2.53 -9.90 4.51
C PRO A 299 -2.01 -8.59 3.94
N VAL A 300 -0.70 -8.47 3.69
CA VAL A 300 -0.12 -7.30 3.01
C VAL A 300 -0.61 -7.25 1.58
N LEU A 301 -0.59 -8.38 0.86
CA LEU A 301 -1.06 -8.48 -0.52
C LEU A 301 -2.56 -8.18 -0.62
N THR A 302 -3.37 -8.77 0.25
CA THR A 302 -4.82 -8.49 0.30
C THR A 302 -5.08 -7.03 0.60
N PHE A 303 -4.36 -6.44 1.56
CA PHE A 303 -4.53 -5.02 1.86
C PHE A 303 -4.07 -4.11 0.70
N ALA A 304 -2.93 -4.38 0.09
CA ALA A 304 -2.43 -3.61 -1.04
C ALA A 304 -3.38 -3.65 -2.24
N PHE A 305 -3.92 -4.83 -2.54
CA PHE A 305 -4.93 -5.03 -3.58
C PHE A 305 -6.20 -4.21 -3.31
N THR A 306 -6.69 -4.25 -2.07
CA THR A 306 -7.97 -3.64 -1.69
C THR A 306 -7.88 -2.12 -1.50
N SER A 307 -6.79 -1.63 -0.92
CA SER A 307 -6.55 -0.20 -0.71
C SER A 307 -6.07 0.53 -1.96
N ARG A 308 -5.52 -0.20 -2.94
CA ARG A 308 -4.93 0.35 -4.17
C ARG A 308 -3.82 1.37 -3.88
N SER A 309 -3.16 1.27 -2.72
CA SER A 309 -2.11 2.19 -2.29
C SER A 309 -0.89 1.44 -1.77
N SER A 310 0.22 1.56 -2.50
CA SER A 310 1.52 1.03 -2.07
C SER A 310 1.99 1.71 -0.77
N ALA A 311 1.88 3.04 -0.70
CA ALA A 311 2.26 3.81 0.48
C ALA A 311 1.47 3.39 1.74
N ALA A 312 0.14 3.26 1.64
CA ALA A 312 -0.69 2.80 2.77
C ALA A 312 -0.34 1.39 3.24
N SER A 313 0.30 0.57 2.40
CA SER A 313 0.67 -0.81 2.71
C SER A 313 2.02 -0.92 3.42
N ILE A 314 2.83 0.15 3.47
CA ILE A 314 4.16 0.16 4.12
C ILE A 314 4.08 -0.33 5.57
N PRO A 315 3.15 0.14 6.44
CA PRO A 315 3.11 -0.30 7.83
C PRO A 315 2.86 -1.79 7.99
N LEU A 316 1.96 -2.36 7.17
CA LEU A 316 1.69 -3.79 7.15
C LEU A 316 2.89 -4.58 6.62
N SER A 317 3.59 -4.05 5.61
CA SER A 317 4.77 -4.68 5.02
C SER A 317 5.92 -4.77 6.02
N VAL A 318 6.24 -3.68 6.73
CA VAL A 318 7.30 -3.65 7.74
C VAL A 318 7.00 -4.59 8.91
N GLU A 319 5.77 -4.61 9.41
CA GLU A 319 5.36 -5.57 10.46
C GLU A 319 5.45 -7.03 9.97
N ALA A 320 5.06 -7.30 8.72
CA ALA A 320 5.15 -8.66 8.17
C ALA A 320 6.60 -9.14 8.04
N GLN A 321 7.50 -8.28 7.58
CA GLN A 321 8.93 -8.57 7.49
C GLN A 321 9.50 -8.85 8.89
N THR A 322 9.37 -7.90 9.81
CA THR A 322 9.99 -7.96 11.15
C THR A 322 9.46 -9.07 12.07
N ARG A 323 8.18 -9.47 11.97
CA ARG A 323 7.56 -10.43 12.91
C ARG A 323 7.18 -11.77 12.31
N ARG A 324 6.92 -11.85 11.01
CA ARG A 324 6.37 -13.07 10.39
C ARG A 324 7.40 -13.78 9.54
N ILE A 325 8.14 -13.04 8.73
CA ILE A 325 9.20 -13.60 7.89
C ILE A 325 10.41 -13.94 8.76
N GLY A 326 10.80 -13.01 9.63
CA GLY A 326 12.09 -13.00 10.31
C GLY A 326 13.08 -12.16 9.52
#